data_AF-A0A4R6GKP0-F1
#
_entry.id   AF-A0A4R6GKP0-F1
#
_cell.length_a   1.000
_cell.length_b   1.000
_cell.length_c   1.000
_cell.angle_alpha   90.00
_cell.angle_beta   90.00
_cell.angle_gamma   90.00
#
_symmetry.space_group_name_H-M   'P 1'
#
loop_
_entity.id
_entity.type
_entity.pdbx_description
1 polymer ?
#
loop_
_entity_poly.entity_id
_entity_poly.type
_entity_poly.pdbx_seq_one_letter_code
_entity_poly.pdbx_strand_id
1 'polypeptide(L)'
;MYNPEFKDFFISSKDSYEDVRMLQAVEDKSDKELYAAYLKYAVKGKKATKTQKEVKSEKAAIVKKKLSEIEPPYFPSFFLRRKNIKGLEKEYQTYHRIYLVIDELLYKQQDYKLKIEEIENYLVSEKNEDITDIQTIIKVLIAEKLIFEYKKDKNNEYLCYSNLKADSEKSTIYYGSLAEELRVKSEKISLLVSHGQTVGNYREYILREMLRKYIPSKYKVATGFIEGIGRQIDILIYDSLNHAPTFIEGELVVVKKEAVRGIIEVKSNLITAKLKEALDFFYSITYPGIFNPDIPIFKGIFSFDTTYTDSNSIANYIKDFYTKPYFNEEVQENMTRGLVCLFREISCVTVLNKFCVFSQYMSAKGGEDDNFIPKLLSISDKRNLDVQTAMFLSLLFDYLDVDYYGKKSSMSSFSRIYNSKKVNINIEANLVADDWTPNSASKNEHDFTAKSVKERIEKIHSWFNGEISTTDYLKELHKE
;
A
#
# COMPACT_ATOMS: atom_id res chain seq x y z
N MET A 1 25.20 11.95 26.25
CA MET A 1 24.02 12.81 26.42
C MET A 1 23.89 13.61 25.15
N TYR A 2 22.72 13.58 24.53
CA TYR A 2 22.43 14.36 23.33
C TYR A 2 22.27 15.85 23.69
N ASN A 3 22.79 16.74 22.85
CA ASN A 3 22.67 18.18 23.00
C ASN A 3 21.92 18.75 21.78
N PRO A 4 20.73 19.36 21.96
CA PRO A 4 19.94 19.87 20.83
C PRO A 4 20.66 20.96 20.05
N GLU A 5 20.70 20.83 18.72
CA GLU A 5 21.17 21.86 17.81
C GLU A 5 19.99 22.63 17.20
N PHE A 6 20.27 23.75 16.51
CA PHE A 6 19.22 24.56 15.89
C PHE A 6 18.35 23.72 14.93
N LYS A 7 17.02 23.86 15.05
CA LYS A 7 15.96 23.10 14.37
C LYS A 7 15.79 21.65 14.80
N ASP A 8 16.58 21.18 15.76
CA ASP A 8 16.38 19.84 16.28
C ASP A 8 15.06 19.71 17.03
N PHE A 9 14.42 18.55 16.87
CA PHE A 9 13.29 18.13 17.71
C PHE A 9 13.80 17.18 18.78
N PHE A 10 13.40 17.42 20.02
CA PHE A 10 13.89 16.67 21.18
C PHE A 10 12.87 16.67 22.32
N ILE A 11 13.15 15.85 23.32
CA ILE A 11 12.33 15.69 24.52
C ILE A 11 13.24 15.79 25.76
N SER A 12 12.73 16.33 26.87
CA SER A 12 13.38 16.20 28.17
C SER A 12 13.02 14.86 28.81
N SER A 13 14.02 14.05 29.14
CA SER A 13 13.80 12.78 29.84
C SER A 13 13.35 12.96 31.29
N LYS A 14 13.39 14.19 31.84
CA LYS A 14 12.96 14.50 33.22
C LYS A 14 11.46 14.73 33.34
N ASP A 15 10.77 15.05 32.25
CA ASP A 15 9.32 15.22 32.27
C ASP A 15 8.60 13.94 32.72
N SER A 16 7.44 14.10 33.38
CA SER A 16 6.53 12.99 33.67
C SER A 16 5.90 12.48 32.36
N TYR A 17 5.38 11.25 32.34
CA TYR A 17 4.66 10.74 31.16
C TYR A 17 3.43 11.59 30.81
N GLU A 18 2.79 12.20 31.80
CA GLU A 18 1.62 13.07 31.64
C GLU A 18 1.98 14.43 31.04
N ASP A 19 3.16 14.95 31.37
CA ASP A 19 3.58 16.30 31.01
C ASP A 19 4.50 16.38 29.80
N VAL A 20 5.08 15.25 29.36
CA VAL A 20 6.08 15.18 28.30
C VAL A 20 5.61 15.76 26.98
N ARG A 21 6.49 16.51 26.30
CA ARG A 21 6.19 17.23 25.06
C ARG A 21 7.32 17.15 24.07
N MET A 22 6.95 17.28 22.80
CA MET A 22 7.90 17.53 21.72
C MET A 22 8.37 18.98 21.80
N LEU A 23 9.68 19.18 21.90
CA LEU A 23 10.33 20.49 21.91
C LEU A 23 11.06 20.68 20.58
N GLN A 24 11.05 21.91 20.06
CA GLN A 24 11.89 22.31 18.93
C GLN A 24 12.94 23.32 19.40
N ALA A 25 14.20 23.04 19.12
CA ALA A 25 15.30 23.96 19.35
C ALA A 25 15.23 25.09 18.32
N VAL A 26 15.06 26.32 18.79
CA VAL A 26 15.00 27.53 17.97
C VAL A 26 16.01 28.54 18.50
N GLU A 27 16.68 29.27 17.61
CA GLU A 27 17.56 30.36 18.00
C GLU A 27 16.74 31.66 18.08
N ASP A 28 16.94 32.45 19.14
CA ASP A 28 16.44 33.82 19.16
C ASP A 28 17.44 34.77 18.49
N LYS A 29 16.94 35.60 17.57
CA LYS A 29 17.77 36.53 16.81
C LYS A 29 18.37 37.63 17.68
N SER A 30 17.81 37.88 18.87
CA SER A 30 18.27 38.97 19.75
C SER A 30 19.48 38.60 20.59
N ASP A 31 19.59 37.36 21.07
CA ASP A 31 20.66 36.93 21.98
C ASP A 31 21.53 35.79 21.45
N LYS A 32 21.17 35.21 20.29
CA LYS A 32 21.83 34.03 19.69
C LYS A 32 21.87 32.81 20.62
N GLU A 33 20.98 32.75 21.62
CA GLU A 33 20.82 31.59 22.48
C GLU A 33 19.77 30.62 21.92
N LEU A 34 19.87 29.34 22.31
CA LEU A 34 18.89 28.32 21.97
C LEU A 34 17.73 28.32 22.98
N TYR A 35 16.53 28.27 22.43
CA TYR A 35 15.26 28.15 23.14
C TYR A 35 14.57 26.85 22.77
N ALA A 36 13.85 26.27 23.72
CA ALA A 36 12.91 25.18 23.49
C ALA A 36 11.51 25.77 23.21
N ALA A 37 11.01 25.58 21.98
CA ALA A 37 9.68 26.00 21.57
C ALA A 37 8.72 24.81 21.52
N TYR A 38 7.47 24.99 21.98
CA TYR A 38 6.42 23.97 21.88
C TYR A 38 5.01 24.57 21.90
N LEU A 39 4.03 23.81 21.43
CA LEU A 39 2.62 24.18 21.49
C LEU A 39 1.99 23.79 22.82
N LYS A 40 1.35 24.76 23.49
CA LYS A 40 0.54 24.55 24.68
C LYS A 40 -0.94 24.71 24.33
N TYR A 41 -1.70 23.65 24.53
CA TYR A 41 -3.16 23.65 24.41
C TYR A 41 -3.77 24.03 25.76
N ALA A 42 -4.86 24.79 25.76
CA ALA A 42 -5.56 25.15 26.99
C ALA A 42 -6.26 23.91 27.59
N VAL A 43 -5.91 23.55 28.83
CA VAL A 43 -6.54 22.41 29.52
C VAL A 43 -7.98 22.75 29.87
N LYS A 44 -8.93 21.88 29.53
CA LYS A 44 -10.34 21.99 29.93
C LYS A 44 -10.46 22.09 31.46
N GLY A 45 -10.92 23.24 31.95
CA GLY A 45 -11.54 23.33 33.28
C GLY A 45 -12.76 22.41 33.36
N LYS A 46 -12.93 21.75 34.51
CA LYS A 46 -14.02 20.81 34.81
C LYS A 46 -15.42 21.40 34.53
N LYS A 47 -16.29 20.53 33.98
CA LYS A 47 -17.75 20.60 33.79
C LYS A 47 -18.29 21.57 32.72
N ALA A 48 -18.53 21.04 31.52
CA ALA A 48 -19.53 21.58 30.61
C ALA A 48 -20.91 20.97 30.95
N THR A 49 -21.87 21.81 31.34
CA THR A 49 -23.29 21.46 31.41
C THR A 49 -23.81 21.10 30.01
N LYS A 50 -24.64 20.06 29.94
CA LYS A 50 -25.26 19.54 28.70
C LYS A 50 -26.16 20.61 28.06
N THR A 51 -25.63 21.44 27.18
CA THR A 51 -26.31 22.00 26.00
C THR A 51 -25.40 23.04 25.34
N GLN A 52 -24.62 22.61 24.34
CA GLN A 52 -24.22 23.36 23.13
C GLN A 52 -23.10 22.57 22.44
N LYS A 53 -23.47 21.87 21.36
CA LYS A 53 -22.54 21.29 20.39
C LYS A 53 -22.10 22.40 19.44
N GLU A 54 -21.11 23.17 19.85
CA GLU A 54 -20.20 23.87 18.93
C GLU A 54 -18.79 23.47 19.31
N VAL A 55 -18.10 22.81 18.38
CA VAL A 55 -16.68 22.47 18.50
C VAL A 55 -15.90 23.77 18.38
N LYS A 56 -15.74 24.50 19.49
CA LYS A 56 -14.81 25.64 19.57
C LYS A 56 -13.39 25.09 19.44
N SER A 57 -12.71 25.51 18.38
CA SER A 57 -11.29 25.26 18.17
C SER A 57 -10.48 25.78 19.36
N GLU A 58 -9.65 24.92 19.93
CA GLU A 58 -8.72 25.27 21.00
C GLU A 58 -7.66 26.25 20.44
N LYS A 59 -7.55 27.46 20.98
CA LYS A 59 -6.44 28.37 20.62
C LYS A 59 -5.15 27.82 21.20
N ALA A 60 -4.33 27.17 20.38
CA ALA A 60 -2.97 26.76 20.75
C ALA A 60 -2.06 28.00 20.86
N ALA A 61 -1.26 28.07 21.94
CA ALA A 61 -0.25 29.11 22.12
C ALA A 61 1.16 28.50 21.98
N ILE A 62 2.06 29.20 21.28
CA ILE A 62 3.48 28.83 21.25
C ILE A 62 4.13 29.32 22.54
N VAL A 63 4.74 28.40 23.27
CA VAL A 63 5.57 28.70 24.44
C VAL A 63 7.02 28.56 24.02
N LYS A 64 7.86 29.52 24.43
CA LYS A 64 9.31 29.48 24.30
C LYS A 64 9.93 29.59 25.69
N LYS A 65 10.92 28.74 25.97
CA LYS A 65 11.74 28.78 27.19
C LYS A 65 13.20 28.70 26.81
N LYS A 66 14.09 29.36 27.55
CA LYS A 66 15.53 29.18 27.34
C LYS A 66 15.87 27.70 27.54
N LEU A 67 16.79 27.17 26.74
CA LEU A 67 17.17 25.75 26.87
C LEU A 67 17.72 25.43 28.27
N SER A 68 18.38 26.40 28.92
CA SER A 68 18.85 26.29 30.32
C SER A 68 17.74 26.16 31.37
N GLU A 69 16.50 26.51 31.01
CA GLU A 69 15.31 26.34 31.88
C GLU A 69 14.65 24.96 31.72
N ILE A 70 15.14 24.14 30.80
CA ILE A 70 14.68 22.75 30.61
C ILE A 70 15.72 21.82 31.24
N GLU A 71 15.27 20.88 32.06
CA GLU A 71 16.20 19.96 32.71
C GLU A 71 16.72 18.88 31.74
N PRO A 72 18.04 18.65 31.67
CA PRO A 72 18.63 17.51 30.97
C PRO A 72 18.46 16.19 31.77
N PRO A 73 18.66 15.00 31.16
CA PRO A 73 19.11 14.76 29.79
C PRO A 73 18.04 15.01 28.73
N TYR A 74 18.51 15.31 27.52
CA TYR A 74 17.69 15.38 26.32
C TYR A 74 17.80 14.09 25.51
N PHE A 75 16.74 13.79 24.77
CA PHE A 75 16.73 12.72 23.79
C PHE A 75 16.16 13.23 22.45
N PRO A 76 16.79 12.90 21.31
CA PRO A 76 16.32 13.36 20.00
C PRO A 76 14.99 12.69 19.61
N SER A 77 14.11 13.44 18.94
CA SER A 77 12.97 12.82 18.25
C SER A 77 13.40 12.26 16.89
N PHE A 78 12.85 11.09 16.55
CA PHE A 78 13.07 10.44 15.26
C PHE A 78 11.89 10.57 14.30
N PHE A 79 10.78 11.18 14.74
CA PHE A 79 9.57 11.35 13.94
C PHE A 79 9.84 11.91 12.52
N LEU A 80 10.67 12.95 12.38
CA LEU A 80 11.00 13.59 11.10
C LEU A 80 12.35 13.13 10.48
N ARG A 81 13.11 12.26 11.15
CA ARG A 81 14.51 11.93 10.78
C ARG A 81 14.68 10.60 10.03
N ARG A 82 13.70 10.15 9.26
CA ARG A 82 13.71 8.82 8.62
C ARG A 82 14.91 8.55 7.67
N LYS A 83 15.58 9.59 7.17
CA LYS A 83 16.71 9.47 6.22
C LYS A 83 18.01 10.16 6.67
N ASN A 84 18.02 10.82 7.84
CA ASN A 84 19.18 11.57 8.33
C ASN A 84 19.42 11.28 9.82
N ILE A 85 20.05 10.14 10.09
CA ILE A 85 20.41 9.65 11.44
C ILE A 85 21.90 9.85 11.77
N LYS A 86 22.62 10.59 10.93
CA LYS A 86 24.08 10.76 11.05
C LYS A 86 24.42 11.40 12.40
N GLY A 87 25.25 10.75 13.19
CA GLY A 87 25.64 11.21 14.53
C GLY A 87 24.64 10.89 15.65
N LEU A 88 23.53 10.21 15.33
CA LEU A 88 22.50 9.75 16.28
C LEU A 88 22.30 8.24 16.20
N GLU A 89 23.25 7.50 15.63
CA GLU A 89 23.11 6.07 15.35
C GLU A 89 22.86 5.27 16.63
N LYS A 90 23.53 5.64 17.74
CA LYS A 90 23.38 4.97 19.03
C LYS A 90 21.98 5.19 19.60
N GLU A 91 21.52 6.44 19.65
CA GLU A 91 20.19 6.82 20.11
C GLU A 91 19.11 6.17 19.25
N TYR A 92 19.31 6.14 17.93
CA TYR A 92 18.37 5.50 17.01
C TYR A 92 18.30 3.99 17.20
N GLN A 93 19.43 3.32 17.41
CA GLN A 93 19.45 1.88 17.70
C GLN A 93 18.68 1.56 18.98
N THR A 94 18.90 2.31 20.06
CA THR A 94 18.16 2.15 21.32
C THR A 94 16.66 2.41 21.12
N TYR A 95 16.29 3.54 20.50
CA TYR A 95 14.90 3.87 20.18
C TYR A 95 14.22 2.76 19.38
N HIS A 96 14.85 2.31 18.29
CA HIS A 96 14.28 1.35 17.38
C HIS A 96 14.10 -0.03 18.04
N ARG A 97 15.07 -0.47 18.84
CA ARG A 97 15.02 -1.75 19.56
C ARG A 97 13.86 -1.79 20.56
N ILE A 98 13.74 -0.77 21.41
CA ILE A 98 12.67 -0.68 22.41
C ILE A 98 11.30 -0.46 21.75
N TYR A 99 11.21 0.43 20.75
CA TYR A 99 9.98 0.66 19.99
C TYR A 99 9.40 -0.62 19.41
N LEU A 100 10.23 -1.49 18.80
CA LEU A 100 9.76 -2.71 18.17
C LEU A 100 9.09 -3.67 19.17
N VAL A 101 9.66 -3.78 20.37
CA VAL A 101 9.12 -4.64 21.44
C VAL A 101 7.83 -4.04 22.00
N ILE A 102 7.80 -2.74 22.29
CA ILE A 102 6.58 -2.06 22.77
C ILE A 102 5.42 -2.22 21.79
N ASP A 103 5.70 -2.01 20.50
CA ASP A 103 4.71 -2.16 19.43
C ASP A 103 4.18 -3.61 19.34
N GLU A 104 5.04 -4.61 19.53
CA GLU A 104 4.62 -6.02 19.60
C GLU A 104 3.77 -6.33 20.84
N LEU A 105 4.16 -5.83 22.02
CA LEU A 105 3.44 -6.04 23.27
C LEU A 105 2.02 -5.46 23.20
N LEU A 106 1.88 -4.23 22.69
CA LEU A 106 0.59 -3.57 22.53
C LEU A 106 -0.26 -4.27 21.48
N TYR A 107 0.31 -4.70 20.36
CA TYR A 107 -0.41 -5.44 19.32
C TYR A 107 -1.08 -6.72 19.84
N LYS A 108 -0.46 -7.40 20.82
CA LYS A 108 -0.99 -8.61 21.46
C LYS A 108 -2.18 -8.34 22.41
N GLN A 109 -2.44 -7.08 22.76
CA GLN A 109 -3.55 -6.71 23.64
C GLN A 109 -4.83 -6.44 22.84
N GLN A 110 -5.98 -6.85 23.39
CA GLN A 110 -7.28 -6.67 22.74
C GLN A 110 -7.61 -5.20 22.41
N ASP A 111 -7.21 -4.26 23.28
CA ASP A 111 -7.48 -2.82 23.13
C ASP A 111 -6.23 -1.99 22.80
N TYR A 112 -5.14 -2.64 22.38
CA TYR A 112 -3.84 -2.00 22.13
C TYR A 112 -3.37 -1.10 23.28
N LYS A 113 -3.59 -1.57 24.51
CA LYS A 113 -3.36 -0.83 25.75
C LYS A 113 -2.67 -1.75 26.73
N LEU A 114 -1.57 -1.28 27.32
CA LEU A 114 -0.80 -2.02 28.32
C LEU A 114 -0.30 -1.05 29.40
N LYS A 115 -0.15 -1.53 30.64
CA LYS A 115 0.40 -0.71 31.71
C LYS A 115 1.86 -0.41 31.41
N ILE A 116 2.30 0.82 31.69
CA ILE A 116 3.69 1.21 31.51
C ILE A 116 4.61 0.36 32.39
N GLU A 117 4.21 0.09 33.64
CA GLU A 117 4.94 -0.80 34.55
C GLU A 117 5.14 -2.21 33.99
N GLU A 118 4.12 -2.77 33.33
CA GLU A 118 4.20 -4.11 32.71
C GLU A 118 5.16 -4.11 31.50
N ILE A 119 5.18 -3.02 30.72
CA ILE A 119 6.13 -2.81 29.61
C ILE A 119 7.56 -2.73 30.15
N GLU A 120 7.78 -1.90 31.18
CA GLU A 120 9.07 -1.71 31.83
C GLU A 120 9.62 -3.03 32.38
N ASN A 121 8.80 -3.76 33.14
CA ASN A 121 9.18 -5.06 33.72
C ASN A 121 9.57 -6.07 32.64
N TYR A 122 8.81 -6.16 31.55
CA TYR A 122 9.12 -7.07 30.44
C TYR A 122 10.44 -6.70 29.74
N LEU A 123 10.66 -5.42 29.44
CA LEU A 123 11.88 -4.98 28.77
C LEU A 123 13.13 -5.16 29.65
N VAL A 124 13.03 -4.94 30.95
CA VAL A 124 14.13 -5.18 31.89
C VAL A 124 14.43 -6.67 32.02
N SER A 125 13.41 -7.50 32.30
CA SER A 125 13.61 -8.92 32.61
C SER A 125 13.89 -9.79 31.38
N GLU A 126 13.15 -9.58 30.28
CA GLU A 126 13.18 -10.47 29.12
C GLU A 126 14.07 -9.94 27.98
N LYS A 127 14.32 -8.63 27.95
CA LYS A 127 15.14 -7.99 26.90
C LYS A 127 16.44 -7.37 27.42
N ASN A 128 16.66 -7.38 28.74
CA ASN A 128 17.86 -6.84 29.39
C ASN A 128 18.16 -5.39 28.98
N GLU A 129 17.09 -4.58 28.88
CA GLU A 129 17.17 -3.15 28.56
C GLU A 129 17.32 -2.32 29.85
N ASP A 130 18.02 -1.18 29.76
CA ASP A 130 18.15 -0.25 30.88
C ASP A 130 16.82 0.47 31.16
N ILE A 131 16.42 0.53 32.43
CA ILE A 131 15.15 1.17 32.83
C ILE A 131 15.08 2.65 32.44
N THR A 132 16.21 3.38 32.51
CA THR A 132 16.27 4.79 32.15
C THR A 132 16.06 4.99 30.64
N ASP A 133 16.64 4.10 29.84
CA ASP A 133 16.44 4.09 28.39
C ASP A 133 14.97 3.76 28.06
N ILE A 134 14.38 2.75 28.68
CA ILE A 134 12.97 2.38 28.48
C ILE A 134 12.05 3.57 28.76
N GLN A 135 12.17 4.18 29.94
CA GLN A 135 11.35 5.32 30.35
C GLN A 135 11.53 6.52 29.42
N THR A 136 12.77 6.77 28.98
CA THR A 136 13.09 7.82 28.00
C THR A 136 12.43 7.53 26.65
N ILE A 137 12.50 6.30 26.14
CA ILE A 137 11.87 5.96 24.86
C ILE A 137 10.34 6.05 24.96
N ILE A 138 9.72 5.56 26.04
CA ILE A 138 8.26 5.71 26.23
C ILE A 138 7.85 7.20 26.19
N LYS A 139 8.62 8.08 26.84
CA LYS A 139 8.42 9.53 26.79
C LYS A 139 8.52 10.09 25.37
N VAL A 140 9.53 9.68 24.60
CA VAL A 140 9.67 10.05 23.18
C VAL A 140 8.44 9.62 22.38
N LEU A 141 8.00 8.37 22.56
CA LEU A 141 6.84 7.81 21.85
C LEU A 141 5.53 8.55 22.16
N ILE A 142 5.32 8.94 23.42
CA ILE A 142 4.18 9.75 23.86
C ILE A 142 4.26 11.16 23.26
N ALA A 143 5.44 11.79 23.30
CA ALA A 143 5.65 13.15 22.82
C ALA A 143 5.43 13.29 21.31
N GLU A 144 5.76 12.27 20.52
CA GLU A 144 5.53 12.23 19.07
C GLU A 144 4.04 12.21 18.70
N LYS A 145 3.14 11.78 19.62
CA LYS A 145 1.66 11.81 19.54
C LYS A 145 1.00 11.18 18.30
N LEU A 146 1.75 10.54 17.42
CA LEU A 146 1.22 10.00 16.18
C LEU A 146 0.81 8.55 16.29
N ILE A 147 1.64 7.75 16.95
CA ILE A 147 1.48 6.30 17.03
C ILE A 147 0.98 5.88 18.41
N PHE A 148 1.43 6.58 19.46
CA PHE A 148 1.11 6.22 20.84
C PHE A 148 0.46 7.38 21.59
N GLU A 149 -0.35 7.01 22.58
CA GLU A 149 -1.03 7.91 23.50
C GLU A 149 -0.80 7.45 24.94
N TYR A 150 -0.62 8.42 25.82
CA TYR A 150 -0.60 8.21 27.26
C TYR A 150 -2.02 8.28 27.82
N LYS A 151 -2.38 7.34 28.71
CA LYS A 151 -3.62 7.36 29.48
C LYS A 151 -3.34 7.03 30.94
N LYS A 152 -4.09 7.63 31.85
CA LYS A 152 -3.96 7.44 33.28
C LYS A 152 -5.33 7.18 33.92
N ASP A 153 -5.37 6.24 34.85
CA ASP A 153 -6.48 6.12 35.81
C ASP A 153 -6.00 6.44 37.23
N LYS A 154 -6.80 6.15 38.26
CA LYS A 154 -6.44 6.51 39.65
C LYS A 154 -5.14 5.87 40.12
N ASN A 155 -4.83 4.66 39.65
CA ASN A 155 -3.76 3.84 40.20
C ASN A 155 -2.72 3.42 39.15
N ASN A 156 -3.01 3.57 37.86
CA ASN A 156 -2.17 3.02 36.79
C ASN A 156 -1.96 4.03 35.65
N GLU A 157 -0.79 3.91 35.04
CA GLU A 157 -0.40 4.62 33.82
C GLU A 157 -0.30 3.63 32.66
N TYR A 158 -0.77 4.04 31.50
CA TYR A 158 -0.89 3.19 30.32
C TYR A 158 -0.29 3.85 29.10
N LEU A 159 0.36 3.02 28.30
CA LEU A 159 0.66 3.33 26.91
C LEU A 159 -0.37 2.65 26.02
N CYS A 160 -0.91 3.39 25.05
CA CYS A 160 -1.88 2.89 24.09
C CYS A 160 -1.46 3.25 22.67
N TYR A 161 -2.00 2.55 21.67
CA TYR A 161 -2.03 3.13 20.32
C TYR A 161 -2.91 4.37 20.26
N SER A 162 -2.51 5.33 19.42
CA SER A 162 -3.37 6.43 19.02
C SER A 162 -4.56 5.91 18.23
N ASN A 163 -5.64 6.71 18.12
CA ASN A 163 -6.79 6.34 17.30
C ASN A 163 -6.38 6.07 15.83
N LEU A 164 -5.49 6.89 15.28
CA LEU A 164 -4.97 6.72 13.91
C LEU A 164 -4.25 5.38 13.73
N LYS A 165 -3.39 5.00 14.68
CA LYS A 165 -2.67 3.74 14.64
C LYS A 165 -3.60 2.55 14.85
N ALA A 166 -4.51 2.63 15.82
CA ALA A 166 -5.50 1.58 16.08
C ALA A 166 -6.41 1.33 14.86
N ASP A 167 -6.88 2.39 14.19
CA ASP A 167 -7.69 2.27 12.97
C ASP A 167 -6.89 1.66 11.81
N SER A 168 -5.59 1.97 11.71
CA SER A 168 -4.69 1.36 10.74
C SER A 168 -4.50 -0.15 10.97
N GLU A 169 -4.31 -0.57 12.22
CA GLU A 169 -4.18 -2.00 12.56
C GLU A 169 -5.49 -2.76 12.34
N LYS A 170 -6.62 -2.20 12.77
CA LYS A 170 -7.96 -2.78 12.51
C LYS A 170 -8.22 -2.96 11.02
N SER A 171 -7.86 -1.95 10.21
CA SER A 171 -7.93 -2.03 8.75
C SER A 171 -7.12 -3.22 8.23
N THR A 172 -5.86 -3.33 8.66
CA THR A 172 -4.96 -4.44 8.25
C THR A 172 -5.53 -5.81 8.62
N ILE A 173 -6.03 -5.97 9.86
CA ILE A 173 -6.65 -7.22 10.33
C ILE A 173 -7.92 -7.55 9.51
N TYR A 174 -8.76 -6.55 9.26
CA TYR A 174 -9.98 -6.72 8.48
C TYR A 174 -9.67 -7.22 7.07
N TYR A 175 -8.74 -6.60 6.35
CA TYR A 175 -8.40 -7.08 5.00
C TYR A 175 -7.72 -8.45 5.00
N GLY A 176 -6.88 -8.74 6.00
CA GLY A 176 -6.32 -10.08 6.20
C GLY A 176 -7.41 -11.14 6.42
N SER A 177 -8.53 -10.79 7.06
CA SER A 177 -9.65 -11.71 7.25
C SER A 177 -10.39 -12.10 5.96
N LEU A 178 -10.31 -11.27 4.91
CA LEU A 178 -10.91 -11.58 3.60
C LEU A 178 -10.16 -12.70 2.90
N ALA A 179 -8.83 -12.68 2.99
CA ALA A 179 -8.00 -13.76 2.48
C ALA A 179 -8.29 -15.08 3.20
N GLU A 180 -8.43 -15.00 4.52
CA GLU A 180 -8.78 -16.16 5.34
C GLU A 180 -10.17 -16.72 4.99
N GLU A 181 -11.15 -15.86 4.72
CA GLU A 181 -12.47 -16.29 4.22
C GLU A 181 -12.35 -17.10 2.92
N LEU A 182 -11.57 -16.60 1.94
CA LEU A 182 -11.33 -17.29 0.68
C LEU A 182 -10.61 -18.64 0.89
N ARG A 183 -9.58 -18.66 1.73
CA ARG A 183 -8.80 -19.86 2.04
C ARG A 183 -9.69 -20.94 2.64
N VAL A 184 -10.44 -20.61 3.70
CA VAL A 184 -11.32 -21.56 4.39
C VAL A 184 -12.39 -22.11 3.46
N LYS A 185 -13.01 -21.27 2.62
CA LYS A 185 -14.00 -21.74 1.64
C LYS A 185 -13.38 -22.69 0.61
N SER A 186 -12.21 -22.32 0.08
CA SER A 186 -11.47 -23.12 -0.90
C SER A 186 -11.06 -24.49 -0.34
N GLU A 187 -10.57 -24.55 0.89
CA GLU A 187 -10.18 -25.81 1.53
C GLU A 187 -11.38 -26.73 1.80
N LYS A 188 -12.49 -26.16 2.27
CA LYS A 188 -13.72 -26.93 2.53
C LYS A 188 -14.21 -27.68 1.30
N ILE A 189 -14.18 -27.06 0.11
CA ILE A 189 -14.62 -27.76 -1.11
C ILE A 189 -13.65 -28.90 -1.48
N SER A 190 -12.35 -28.73 -1.28
CA SER A 190 -11.33 -29.75 -1.58
C SER A 190 -11.43 -30.97 -0.67
N LEU A 191 -12.00 -30.83 0.53
CA LEU A 191 -12.29 -31.95 1.44
C LEU A 191 -13.48 -32.81 0.96
N LEU A 192 -14.40 -32.22 0.19
CA LEU A 192 -15.65 -32.87 -0.22
C LEU A 192 -15.62 -33.34 -1.68
N VAL A 193 -14.81 -32.70 -2.53
CA VAL A 193 -14.80 -32.92 -3.98
C VAL A 193 -13.36 -33.11 -4.46
N SER A 194 -13.09 -34.26 -5.08
CA SER A 194 -11.78 -34.56 -5.70
C SER A 194 -11.69 -34.19 -7.18
N HIS A 195 -12.79 -33.73 -7.80
CA HIS A 195 -12.83 -33.33 -9.21
C HIS A 195 -12.23 -31.92 -9.40
N GLY A 196 -11.04 -31.85 -10.01
CA GLY A 196 -10.25 -30.62 -10.12
C GLY A 196 -10.98 -29.45 -10.79
N GLN A 197 -11.73 -29.69 -11.86
CA GLN A 197 -12.51 -28.65 -12.54
C GLN A 197 -13.59 -28.06 -11.62
N THR A 198 -14.26 -28.88 -10.82
CA THR A 198 -15.31 -28.41 -9.90
C THR A 198 -14.72 -27.55 -8.80
N VAL A 199 -13.57 -27.94 -8.25
CA VAL A 199 -12.82 -27.14 -7.28
C VAL A 199 -12.35 -25.82 -7.90
N GLY A 200 -11.86 -25.85 -9.15
CA GLY A 200 -11.49 -24.66 -9.92
C GLY A 200 -12.65 -23.69 -10.11
N ASN A 201 -13.78 -24.16 -10.65
CA ASN A 201 -14.97 -23.34 -10.86
C ASN A 201 -15.49 -22.72 -9.55
N TYR A 202 -15.42 -23.47 -8.44
CA TYR A 202 -15.81 -22.95 -7.13
C TYR A 202 -14.85 -21.86 -6.62
N ARG A 203 -13.55 -22.03 -6.83
CA ARG A 203 -12.51 -21.04 -6.50
C ARG A 203 -12.71 -19.74 -7.27
N GLU A 204 -13.03 -19.82 -8.55
CA GLU A 204 -13.43 -18.65 -9.34
C GLU A 204 -14.69 -17.99 -8.77
N TYR A 205 -15.72 -18.79 -8.47
CA TYR A 205 -16.98 -18.29 -7.91
C TYR A 205 -16.78 -17.53 -6.60
N ILE A 206 -16.08 -18.10 -5.62
CA ILE A 206 -15.88 -17.44 -4.33
C ILE A 206 -15.06 -16.15 -4.45
N LEU A 207 -14.12 -16.08 -5.40
CA LEU A 207 -13.36 -14.86 -5.68
C LEU A 207 -14.26 -13.81 -6.34
N ARG A 208 -15.09 -14.18 -7.34
CA ARG A 208 -16.08 -13.27 -7.93
C ARG A 208 -17.03 -12.71 -6.87
N GLU A 209 -17.56 -13.57 -6.00
CA GLU A 209 -18.46 -13.16 -4.92
C GLU A 209 -17.81 -12.21 -3.93
N MET A 210 -16.53 -12.43 -3.59
CA MET A 210 -15.78 -11.50 -2.75
C MET A 210 -15.64 -10.15 -3.47
N LEU A 211 -15.20 -10.14 -4.72
CA LEU A 211 -15.01 -8.91 -5.50
C LEU A 211 -16.31 -8.10 -5.64
N ARG A 212 -17.46 -8.75 -5.87
CA ARG A 212 -18.78 -8.09 -5.95
C ARG A 212 -19.16 -7.31 -4.70
N LYS A 213 -18.71 -7.75 -3.52
CA LYS A 213 -19.01 -7.07 -2.25
C LYS A 213 -18.22 -5.77 -2.08
N TYR A 214 -17.04 -5.67 -2.70
CA TYR A 214 -16.10 -4.57 -2.46
C TYR A 214 -15.95 -3.63 -3.65
N ILE A 215 -16.23 -4.09 -4.86
CA ILE A 215 -16.17 -3.26 -6.07
C ILE A 215 -17.39 -2.33 -6.14
N PRO A 216 -17.19 -1.04 -6.50
CA PRO A 216 -18.29 -0.09 -6.69
C PRO A 216 -19.35 -0.60 -7.67
N SER A 217 -20.63 -0.36 -7.37
CA SER A 217 -21.77 -0.86 -8.15
C SER A 217 -21.85 -0.36 -9.59
N LYS A 218 -21.08 0.69 -9.94
CA LYS A 218 -20.83 1.09 -11.34
C LYS A 218 -20.28 -0.07 -12.17
N TYR A 219 -19.47 -0.92 -11.55
CA TYR A 219 -18.82 -2.06 -12.17
C TYR A 219 -19.54 -3.36 -11.82
N LYS A 220 -19.64 -4.26 -12.80
CA LYS A 220 -20.06 -5.64 -12.59
C LYS A 220 -18.87 -6.57 -12.71
N VAL A 221 -18.92 -7.64 -11.91
CA VAL A 221 -17.97 -8.75 -11.91
C VAL A 221 -18.71 -9.97 -12.42
N ALA A 222 -18.23 -10.62 -13.47
CA ALA A 222 -18.86 -11.79 -14.09
C ALA A 222 -17.82 -12.73 -14.69
N THR A 223 -18.24 -13.90 -15.18
CA THR A 223 -17.44 -14.68 -16.13
C THR A 223 -17.96 -14.42 -17.54
N GLY A 224 -17.11 -14.47 -18.56
CA GLY A 224 -17.59 -14.15 -19.89
C GLY A 224 -16.53 -13.89 -20.92
N PHE A 225 -16.93 -13.18 -21.97
CA PHE A 225 -16.12 -12.91 -23.15
C PHE A 225 -16.05 -11.41 -23.43
N ILE A 226 -14.95 -11.00 -24.05
CA ILE A 226 -14.83 -9.70 -24.68
C ILE A 226 -15.13 -9.91 -26.17
N GLU A 227 -15.90 -9.01 -26.79
CA GLU A 227 -16.19 -9.09 -28.22
C GLU A 227 -14.91 -9.21 -29.07
N GLY A 228 -14.91 -10.17 -30.00
CA GLY A 228 -13.75 -10.47 -30.84
C GLY A 228 -12.65 -11.29 -30.15
N ILE A 229 -12.81 -11.65 -28.88
CA ILE A 229 -11.88 -12.51 -28.13
C ILE A 229 -12.56 -13.86 -27.86
N GLY A 230 -12.05 -14.93 -28.47
CA GLY A 230 -12.67 -16.27 -28.43
C GLY A 230 -12.44 -17.07 -27.14
N ARG A 231 -11.69 -16.52 -26.17
CA ARG A 231 -11.39 -17.19 -24.90
C ARG A 231 -12.25 -16.62 -23.77
N GLN A 232 -12.83 -17.52 -22.97
CA GLN A 232 -13.56 -17.17 -21.76
C GLN A 232 -12.59 -16.61 -20.72
N ILE A 233 -13.02 -15.56 -20.03
CA ILE A 233 -12.32 -14.93 -18.93
C ILE A 233 -12.99 -15.39 -17.63
N ASP A 234 -12.20 -15.94 -16.72
CA ASP A 234 -12.67 -16.45 -15.42
C ASP A 234 -13.39 -15.35 -14.63
N ILE A 235 -12.78 -14.16 -14.59
CA ILE A 235 -13.35 -12.97 -13.95
C ILE A 235 -13.13 -11.73 -14.82
N LEU A 236 -14.23 -11.18 -15.30
CA LEU A 236 -14.32 -9.98 -16.11
C LEU A 236 -14.99 -8.87 -15.30
N ILE A 237 -14.31 -7.72 -15.22
CA ILE A 237 -14.79 -6.52 -14.55
C ILE A 237 -15.05 -5.46 -15.62
N TYR A 238 -16.28 -4.99 -15.70
CA TYR A 238 -16.70 -4.04 -16.74
C TYR A 238 -17.61 -2.94 -16.19
N ASP A 239 -17.54 -1.76 -16.81
CA ASP A 239 -18.40 -0.62 -16.53
C ASP A 239 -19.81 -0.88 -17.08
N SER A 240 -20.68 -1.36 -16.20
CA SER A 240 -22.07 -1.69 -16.54
C SER A 240 -23.01 -0.50 -16.51
N LEU A 241 -22.55 0.63 -15.97
CA LEU A 241 -23.33 1.86 -15.89
C LEU A 241 -23.31 2.60 -17.23
N ASN A 242 -22.13 2.67 -17.85
CA ASN A 242 -21.94 3.40 -19.10
C ASN A 242 -22.02 2.50 -20.35
N HIS A 243 -21.86 1.19 -20.20
CA HIS A 243 -21.89 0.24 -21.31
C HIS A 243 -22.83 -0.94 -21.02
N ALA A 244 -23.85 -1.10 -21.87
CA ALA A 244 -24.69 -2.28 -21.84
C ALA A 244 -23.89 -3.51 -22.35
N PRO A 245 -24.05 -4.70 -21.72
CA PRO A 245 -23.48 -5.92 -22.26
C PRO A 245 -24.17 -6.28 -23.58
N THR A 246 -23.42 -6.86 -24.51
CA THR A 246 -23.94 -7.34 -25.80
C THR A 246 -24.78 -8.61 -25.60
N PHE A 247 -24.40 -9.44 -24.63
CA PHE A 247 -25.14 -10.62 -24.21
C PHE A 247 -25.03 -10.80 -22.71
N ILE A 248 -26.12 -11.24 -22.07
CA ILE A 248 -26.15 -11.60 -20.66
C ILE A 248 -27.17 -12.71 -20.43
N GLU A 249 -26.72 -13.81 -19.84
CA GLU A 249 -27.59 -14.91 -19.40
C GLU A 249 -27.01 -15.50 -18.10
N GLY A 250 -27.75 -15.34 -17.01
CA GLY A 250 -27.24 -15.63 -15.67
C GLY A 250 -25.92 -14.92 -15.38
N GLU A 251 -24.87 -15.71 -15.15
CA GLU A 251 -23.51 -15.24 -14.80
C GLU A 251 -22.62 -15.00 -16.03
N LEU A 252 -23.05 -15.44 -17.21
CA LEU A 252 -22.29 -15.35 -18.45
C LEU A 252 -22.58 -14.03 -19.16
N VAL A 253 -21.52 -13.27 -19.47
CA VAL A 253 -21.64 -11.99 -20.19
C VAL A 253 -20.76 -11.96 -21.44
N VAL A 254 -21.19 -11.17 -22.43
CA VAL A 254 -20.33 -10.71 -23.53
C VAL A 254 -20.34 -9.19 -23.53
N VAL A 255 -19.17 -8.56 -23.47
CA VAL A 255 -19.06 -7.09 -23.38
C VAL A 255 -18.15 -6.53 -24.47
N LYS A 256 -18.40 -5.27 -24.80
CA LYS A 256 -17.54 -4.49 -25.70
C LYS A 256 -16.20 -4.17 -25.04
N LYS A 257 -15.16 -4.02 -25.86
CA LYS A 257 -13.78 -3.74 -25.41
C LYS A 257 -13.68 -2.49 -24.53
N GLU A 258 -14.46 -1.45 -24.85
CA GLU A 258 -14.43 -0.15 -24.16
C GLU A 258 -14.99 -0.24 -22.72
N ALA A 259 -15.85 -1.22 -22.46
CA ALA A 259 -16.45 -1.45 -21.15
C ALA A 259 -15.48 -2.11 -20.15
N VAL A 260 -14.45 -2.80 -20.64
CA VAL A 260 -13.56 -3.62 -19.81
C VAL A 260 -12.67 -2.75 -18.93
N ARG A 261 -12.57 -3.09 -17.65
CA ARG A 261 -11.67 -2.44 -16.68
C ARG A 261 -10.74 -3.41 -15.95
N GLY A 262 -11.08 -4.68 -15.91
CA GLY A 262 -10.22 -5.70 -15.35
C GLY A 262 -10.49 -7.09 -15.90
N ILE A 263 -9.44 -7.86 -16.04
CA ILE A 263 -9.46 -9.28 -16.40
C ILE A 263 -8.57 -10.04 -15.41
N ILE A 264 -9.10 -11.12 -14.84
CA ILE A 264 -8.38 -11.91 -13.84
C ILE A 264 -8.48 -13.39 -14.22
N GLU A 265 -7.33 -14.04 -14.29
CA GLU A 265 -7.17 -15.48 -14.44
C GLU A 265 -7.02 -16.12 -13.05
N VAL A 266 -7.82 -17.15 -12.78
CA VAL A 266 -7.82 -17.83 -11.48
C VAL A 266 -7.13 -19.17 -11.60
N LYS A 267 -6.17 -19.44 -10.72
CA LYS A 267 -5.47 -20.72 -10.68
C LYS A 267 -5.64 -21.41 -9.34
N SER A 268 -5.81 -22.73 -9.41
CA SER A 268 -5.88 -23.57 -8.21
C SER A 268 -4.51 -23.71 -7.55
N ASN A 269 -3.47 -23.89 -8.36
CA ASN A 269 -2.08 -23.90 -7.93
C ASN A 269 -1.24 -23.25 -9.05
N LEU A 270 -0.42 -22.27 -8.68
CA LEU A 270 0.44 -21.54 -9.61
C LEU A 270 1.75 -22.31 -9.78
N ILE A 271 1.90 -22.88 -10.96
CA ILE A 271 3.15 -23.49 -11.44
C ILE A 271 3.63 -22.72 -12.68
N THR A 272 4.90 -22.90 -13.06
CA THR A 272 5.51 -22.22 -14.21
C THR A 272 4.67 -22.32 -15.49
N ALA A 273 4.13 -23.51 -15.79
CA ALA A 273 3.29 -23.71 -16.98
C ALA A 273 1.99 -22.87 -16.94
N LYS A 274 1.37 -22.74 -15.75
CA LYS A 274 0.14 -21.97 -15.57
C LYS A 274 0.38 -20.46 -15.53
N LEU A 275 1.53 -20.03 -15.01
CA LEU A 275 1.97 -18.65 -15.11
C LEU A 275 2.20 -18.27 -16.58
N LYS A 276 2.91 -19.12 -17.35
CA LYS A 276 3.12 -18.93 -18.79
C LYS A 276 1.80 -18.81 -19.55
N GLU A 277 0.89 -19.75 -19.35
CA GLU A 277 -0.41 -19.80 -20.02
C GLU A 277 -1.22 -18.51 -19.83
N ALA A 278 -1.24 -17.98 -18.60
CA ALA A 278 -1.93 -16.72 -18.30
C ALA A 278 -1.21 -15.50 -18.88
N LEU A 279 0.13 -15.47 -18.83
CA LEU A 279 0.91 -14.39 -19.43
C LEU A 279 0.77 -14.35 -20.97
N ASP A 280 0.82 -15.50 -21.65
CA ASP A 280 0.57 -15.60 -23.09
C ASP A 280 -0.84 -15.14 -23.44
N PHE A 281 -1.84 -15.48 -22.61
CA PHE A 281 -3.20 -14.98 -22.77
C PHE A 281 -3.26 -13.45 -22.70
N PHE A 282 -2.77 -12.84 -21.63
CA PHE A 282 -2.79 -11.38 -21.52
C PHE A 282 -2.01 -10.70 -22.65
N TYR A 283 -0.83 -11.23 -22.99
CA TYR A 283 0.01 -10.68 -24.04
C TYR A 283 -0.66 -10.71 -25.42
N SER A 284 -1.36 -11.81 -25.74
CA SER A 284 -2.05 -11.99 -27.02
C SER A 284 -3.27 -11.09 -27.17
N ILE A 285 -4.11 -10.98 -26.13
CA ILE A 285 -5.31 -10.14 -26.21
C ILE A 285 -4.96 -8.65 -26.20
N THR A 286 -3.96 -8.22 -25.45
CA THR A 286 -3.57 -6.79 -25.38
C THR A 286 -2.52 -6.41 -26.42
N TYR A 287 -2.54 -7.05 -27.59
CA TYR A 287 -1.69 -6.67 -28.71
C TYR A 287 -2.28 -5.43 -29.42
N PRO A 288 -1.47 -4.44 -29.82
CA PRO A 288 -1.93 -3.31 -30.62
C PRO A 288 -2.69 -3.76 -31.88
N GLY A 289 -3.91 -3.25 -32.08
CA GLY A 289 -4.80 -3.66 -33.18
C GLY A 289 -5.77 -4.80 -32.84
N ILE A 290 -5.53 -5.55 -31.76
CA ILE A 290 -6.50 -6.53 -31.23
C ILE A 290 -7.34 -5.86 -30.13
N PHE A 291 -6.73 -5.52 -29.01
CA PHE A 291 -7.38 -4.80 -27.92
C PHE A 291 -6.35 -3.93 -27.19
N ASN A 292 -6.23 -2.68 -27.63
CA ASN A 292 -5.39 -1.66 -27.01
C ASN A 292 -6.29 -0.58 -26.39
N PRO A 293 -6.68 -0.71 -25.12
CA PRO A 293 -7.58 0.23 -24.50
C PRO A 293 -6.86 1.56 -24.24
N ASP A 294 -7.54 2.68 -24.53
CA ASP A 294 -7.02 4.03 -24.27
C ASP A 294 -6.80 4.34 -22.79
N ILE A 295 -7.42 3.55 -21.92
CA ILE A 295 -7.21 3.55 -20.46
C ILE A 295 -6.68 2.16 -20.09
N PRO A 296 -5.62 2.07 -19.27
CA PRO A 296 -5.10 0.78 -18.85
C PRO A 296 -6.19 -0.04 -18.14
N ILE A 297 -6.16 -1.35 -18.35
CA ILE A 297 -7.03 -2.31 -17.66
C ILE A 297 -6.22 -3.15 -16.69
N PHE A 298 -6.85 -3.56 -15.59
CA PHE A 298 -6.21 -4.43 -14.62
C PHE A 298 -6.04 -5.85 -15.20
N LYS A 299 -4.82 -6.37 -15.20
CA LYS A 299 -4.50 -7.76 -15.60
C LYS A 299 -3.97 -8.52 -14.39
N GLY A 300 -4.83 -9.37 -13.82
CA GLY A 300 -4.53 -10.10 -12.60
C GLY A 300 -4.38 -11.60 -12.82
N ILE A 301 -3.42 -12.22 -12.14
CA ILE A 301 -3.47 -13.66 -11.83
C ILE A 301 -3.74 -13.79 -10.35
N PHE A 302 -4.78 -14.54 -9.99
CA PHE A 302 -5.06 -14.89 -8.61
C PHE A 302 -4.97 -16.40 -8.42
N SER A 303 -4.07 -16.85 -7.56
CA SER A 303 -3.90 -18.27 -7.26
C SER A 303 -4.17 -18.60 -5.80
N PHE A 304 -4.80 -19.74 -5.55
CA PHE A 304 -5.06 -20.24 -4.20
C PHE A 304 -3.84 -20.92 -3.57
N ASP A 305 -2.92 -21.41 -4.40
CA ASP A 305 -1.70 -22.07 -3.95
C ASP A 305 -0.59 -21.94 -5.00
N THR A 306 0.61 -22.43 -4.73
CA THR A 306 1.77 -22.34 -5.63
C THR A 306 2.84 -23.37 -5.30
N THR A 307 3.65 -23.74 -6.30
CA THR A 307 4.92 -24.46 -6.10
C THR A 307 6.12 -23.52 -5.97
N TYR A 308 5.95 -22.23 -6.26
CA TYR A 308 7.00 -21.23 -6.05
C TYR A 308 7.31 -21.07 -4.56
N THR A 309 8.58 -20.85 -4.24
CA THR A 309 9.06 -20.68 -2.86
C THR A 309 9.20 -19.22 -2.43
N ASP A 310 9.21 -18.31 -3.39
CA ASP A 310 9.48 -16.88 -3.18
C ASP A 310 8.90 -16.02 -4.31
N SER A 311 8.71 -14.73 -4.02
CA SER A 311 8.23 -13.71 -4.97
C SER A 311 9.25 -13.42 -6.08
N ASN A 312 10.56 -13.52 -5.78
CA ASN A 312 11.62 -13.22 -6.74
C ASN A 312 11.59 -14.16 -7.94
N SER A 313 11.32 -15.45 -7.71
CA SER A 313 11.18 -16.46 -8.76
C SER A 313 10.00 -16.20 -9.69
N ILE A 314 8.87 -15.73 -9.15
CA ILE A 314 7.71 -15.29 -9.94
C ILE A 314 8.10 -14.06 -10.78
N ALA A 315 8.73 -13.07 -10.15
CA ALA A 315 9.14 -11.83 -10.82
C ALA A 315 10.16 -12.06 -11.95
N ASN A 316 11.16 -12.89 -11.71
CA ASN A 316 12.15 -13.28 -12.72
C ASN A 316 11.50 -14.00 -13.90
N TYR A 317 10.52 -14.88 -13.64
CA TYR A 317 9.79 -15.52 -14.72
C TYR A 317 9.00 -14.53 -15.58
N ILE A 318 8.32 -13.56 -14.95
CA ILE A 318 7.59 -12.49 -15.65
C ILE A 318 8.57 -11.64 -16.47
N LYS A 319 9.71 -11.24 -15.89
CA LYS A 319 10.76 -10.52 -16.62
C LYS A 319 11.26 -11.30 -17.83
N ASP A 320 11.61 -12.57 -17.64
CA ASP A 320 12.06 -13.47 -18.70
C ASP A 320 11.03 -13.62 -19.81
N PHE A 321 9.74 -13.73 -19.46
CA PHE A 321 8.66 -13.82 -20.42
C PHE A 321 8.65 -12.65 -21.41
N TYR A 322 8.86 -11.42 -20.92
CA TYR A 322 8.90 -10.22 -21.77
C TYR A 322 10.25 -10.05 -22.49
N THR A 323 11.36 -10.39 -21.85
CA THR A 323 12.70 -9.99 -22.30
C THR A 323 13.48 -11.06 -23.03
N LYS A 324 13.21 -12.35 -22.78
CA LYS A 324 13.93 -13.42 -23.45
C LYS A 324 13.35 -13.70 -24.84
N PRO A 325 14.19 -14.07 -25.81
CA PRO A 325 13.72 -14.50 -27.12
C PRO A 325 12.80 -15.72 -27.01
N TYR A 326 11.76 -15.74 -27.83
CA TYR A 326 10.91 -16.88 -28.11
C TYR A 326 10.79 -17.05 -29.63
N PHE A 327 10.46 -18.26 -30.05
CA PHE A 327 10.21 -18.52 -31.46
C PHE A 327 8.81 -18.03 -31.83
N ASN A 328 8.73 -17.16 -32.84
CA ASN A 328 7.49 -16.80 -33.48
C ASN A 328 7.35 -17.61 -34.78
N GLU A 329 6.36 -18.50 -34.82
CA GLU A 329 6.10 -19.37 -35.99
C GLU A 329 5.79 -18.58 -37.27
N GLU A 330 5.12 -17.42 -37.16
CA GLU A 330 4.66 -16.64 -38.32
C GLU A 330 5.81 -16.00 -39.08
N VAL A 331 6.85 -15.56 -38.36
CA VAL A 331 8.02 -14.89 -38.96
C VAL A 331 9.28 -15.75 -38.92
N GLN A 332 9.21 -16.95 -38.35
CA GLN A 332 10.33 -17.91 -38.24
C GLN A 332 11.60 -17.35 -37.56
N GLU A 333 11.42 -16.43 -36.62
CA GLU A 333 12.52 -15.73 -35.97
C GLU A 333 12.44 -15.81 -34.44
N ASN A 334 13.60 -15.61 -33.81
CA ASN A 334 13.70 -15.42 -32.36
C ASN A 334 13.40 -13.96 -32.04
N MET A 335 12.20 -13.69 -31.53
CA MET A 335 11.76 -12.36 -31.14
C MET A 335 11.65 -12.26 -29.62
N THR A 336 11.85 -11.07 -29.04
CA THR A 336 11.40 -10.83 -27.67
C THR A 336 9.93 -10.37 -27.71
N ARG A 337 9.20 -10.59 -26.61
CA ARG A 337 7.82 -10.07 -26.50
C ARG A 337 7.82 -8.55 -26.33
N GLY A 338 8.76 -8.05 -25.52
CA GLY A 338 8.94 -6.65 -25.22
C GLY A 338 7.71 -5.97 -24.61
N LEU A 339 7.89 -4.72 -24.21
CA LEU A 339 6.79 -3.81 -23.89
C LEU A 339 6.81 -2.71 -24.95
N VAL A 340 5.80 -2.73 -25.83
CA VAL A 340 5.73 -1.81 -26.98
C VAL A 340 4.95 -0.55 -26.66
N CYS A 341 3.99 -0.61 -25.75
CA CYS A 341 3.20 0.51 -25.25
C CYS A 341 3.15 0.50 -23.72
N LEU A 342 2.70 1.62 -23.14
CA LEU A 342 2.56 1.76 -21.69
C LEU A 342 1.50 0.82 -21.12
N PHE A 343 1.72 0.33 -19.89
CA PHE A 343 0.80 -0.54 -19.13
C PHE A 343 0.42 -1.83 -19.85
N ARG A 344 1.25 -2.32 -20.78
CA ARG A 344 1.03 -3.59 -21.49
C ARG A 344 1.38 -4.80 -20.64
N GLU A 345 2.29 -4.65 -19.68
CA GLU A 345 2.69 -5.71 -18.77
C GLU A 345 1.53 -6.19 -17.89
N ILE A 346 1.72 -7.35 -17.25
CA ILE A 346 0.80 -7.83 -16.22
C ILE A 346 0.75 -6.85 -15.04
N SER A 347 -0.45 -6.56 -14.54
CA SER A 347 -0.61 -5.64 -13.40
C SER A 347 -0.20 -6.32 -12.09
N CYS A 348 -0.66 -7.56 -11.86
CA CYS A 348 -0.43 -8.26 -10.61
C CYS A 348 -0.52 -9.80 -10.72
N VAL A 349 0.34 -10.50 -10.00
CA VAL A 349 0.25 -11.94 -9.70
C VAL A 349 0.18 -12.11 -8.18
N THR A 350 -0.94 -12.62 -7.68
CA THR A 350 -1.15 -12.88 -6.26
C THR A 350 -1.38 -14.35 -6.01
N VAL A 351 -0.68 -14.89 -5.02
CA VAL A 351 -0.91 -16.19 -4.42
C VAL A 351 -1.39 -15.95 -3.00
N LEU A 352 -2.61 -16.41 -2.72
CA LEU A 352 -3.32 -16.27 -1.45
C LEU A 352 -2.41 -16.62 -0.26
N ASN A 353 -2.34 -15.75 0.74
CA ASN A 353 -1.50 -15.87 1.95
C ASN A 353 0.01 -16.10 1.72
N LYS A 354 0.55 -15.92 0.50
CA LYS A 354 1.94 -16.24 0.18
C LYS A 354 2.68 -15.09 -0.49
N PHE A 355 2.29 -14.72 -1.71
CA PHE A 355 3.05 -13.79 -2.54
C PHE A 355 2.13 -12.83 -3.27
N CYS A 356 2.56 -11.57 -3.44
CA CYS A 356 1.94 -10.65 -4.39
C CYS A 356 3.08 -9.91 -5.09
N VAL A 357 3.20 -10.14 -6.40
CA VAL A 357 4.14 -9.46 -7.30
C VAL A 357 3.32 -8.55 -8.22
N PHE A 358 3.69 -7.27 -8.32
CA PHE A 358 2.92 -6.29 -9.08
C PHE A 358 3.81 -5.30 -9.82
N SER A 359 3.32 -4.76 -10.94
CA SER A 359 4.01 -3.74 -11.74
C SER A 359 3.73 -2.35 -11.21
N GLN A 360 4.76 -1.51 -11.17
CA GLN A 360 4.62 -0.07 -10.98
C GLN A 360 5.66 0.68 -11.81
N TYR A 361 5.25 1.79 -12.43
CA TYR A 361 6.16 2.69 -13.12
C TYR A 361 6.93 3.55 -12.11
N MET A 362 8.26 3.55 -12.23
CA MET A 362 9.16 4.30 -11.39
C MET A 362 10.33 4.84 -12.21
N SER A 363 10.97 5.91 -11.73
CA SER A 363 12.25 6.39 -12.30
C SER A 363 13.29 5.25 -12.34
N ALA A 364 13.96 5.10 -13.48
CA ALA A 364 14.93 4.04 -13.72
C ALA A 364 16.05 4.07 -12.67
N LYS A 365 16.70 5.23 -12.46
CA LYS A 365 17.85 5.40 -11.55
C LYS A 365 17.59 6.37 -10.40
N GLY A 366 16.40 6.97 -10.31
CA GLY A 366 15.98 7.86 -9.21
C GLY A 366 16.23 9.35 -9.45
N GLY A 367 16.76 9.73 -10.61
CA GLY A 367 16.92 11.11 -11.08
C GLY A 367 15.63 11.70 -11.67
N GLU A 368 15.57 13.02 -11.73
CA GLU A 368 14.42 13.79 -12.22
C GLU A 368 14.21 13.62 -13.74
N ASP A 369 15.31 13.47 -14.49
CA ASP A 369 15.38 13.32 -15.94
C ASP A 369 15.43 11.86 -16.42
N ASP A 370 15.35 10.89 -15.49
CA ASP A 370 15.41 9.47 -15.85
C ASP A 370 14.13 8.99 -16.54
N ASN A 371 14.27 8.02 -17.44
CA ASN A 371 13.13 7.29 -17.99
C ASN A 371 12.32 6.63 -16.88
N PHE A 372 11.00 6.63 -17.04
CA PHE A 372 10.11 5.86 -16.18
C PHE A 372 9.93 4.48 -16.79
N ILE A 373 10.26 3.46 -16.01
CA ILE A 373 10.19 2.06 -16.43
C ILE A 373 9.28 1.26 -15.51
N PRO A 374 8.57 0.25 -16.02
CA PRO A 374 7.80 -0.65 -15.18
C PRO A 374 8.76 -1.57 -14.40
N LYS A 375 8.62 -1.56 -13.08
CA LYS A 375 9.35 -2.43 -12.15
C LYS A 375 8.38 -3.39 -11.49
N LEU A 376 8.82 -4.62 -11.28
CA LEU A 376 8.10 -5.61 -10.47
C LEU A 376 8.49 -5.43 -9.01
N LEU A 377 7.48 -5.27 -8.17
CA LEU A 377 7.63 -5.18 -6.72
C LEU A 377 6.94 -6.36 -6.05
N SER A 378 7.40 -6.71 -4.86
CA SER A 378 6.72 -7.64 -3.96
C SER A 378 6.38 -6.98 -2.64
N ILE A 379 5.38 -7.54 -1.95
CA ILE A 379 4.94 -7.09 -0.63
C ILE A 379 4.89 -8.25 0.37
N SER A 380 5.35 -7.99 1.59
CA SER A 380 5.29 -8.91 2.73
C SER A 380 5.03 -8.19 4.05
N ASP A 381 4.42 -8.85 5.03
CA ASP A 381 4.29 -8.34 6.40
C ASP A 381 5.13 -9.19 7.37
N LYS A 382 5.84 -8.52 8.28
CA LYS A 382 6.72 -9.19 9.26
C LYS A 382 6.00 -10.12 10.25
N ARG A 383 4.68 -10.05 10.36
CA ARG A 383 3.86 -10.86 11.28
C ARG A 383 3.10 -11.98 10.57
N ASN A 384 3.36 -12.21 9.28
CA ASN A 384 2.63 -13.17 8.45
C ASN A 384 1.12 -12.88 8.34
N LEU A 385 0.70 -11.61 8.44
CA LEU A 385 -0.64 -11.21 8.00
C LEU A 385 -0.69 -11.22 6.47
N ASP A 386 -1.79 -11.69 5.89
CA ASP A 386 -1.98 -11.59 4.43
C ASP A 386 -2.24 -10.13 4.02
N VAL A 387 -1.14 -9.45 3.70
CA VAL A 387 -1.15 -8.13 3.05
C VAL A 387 -1.15 -8.25 1.53
N GLN A 388 -0.91 -9.44 0.98
CA GLN A 388 -0.84 -9.74 -0.44
C GLN A 388 -2.23 -9.65 -1.09
N THR A 389 -3.24 -10.28 -0.51
CA THR A 389 -4.63 -10.20 -0.99
C THR A 389 -5.19 -8.79 -0.87
N ALA A 390 -4.86 -8.07 0.22
CA ALA A 390 -5.21 -6.67 0.36
C ALA A 390 -4.56 -5.81 -0.73
N MET A 391 -3.30 -6.08 -1.06
CA MET A 391 -2.59 -5.39 -2.14
C MET A 391 -3.22 -5.68 -3.51
N PHE A 392 -3.60 -6.93 -3.78
CA PHE A 392 -4.33 -7.29 -5.00
C PHE A 392 -5.61 -6.46 -5.18
N LEU A 393 -6.41 -6.35 -4.12
CA LEU A 393 -7.63 -5.53 -4.13
C LEU A 393 -7.30 -4.04 -4.34
N SER A 394 -6.32 -3.51 -3.62
CA SER A 394 -5.88 -2.12 -3.77
C SER A 394 -5.50 -1.80 -5.21
N LEU A 395 -4.64 -2.63 -5.80
CA LEU A 395 -4.18 -2.47 -7.17
C LEU A 395 -5.33 -2.56 -8.15
N LEU A 396 -6.28 -3.46 -7.95
CA LEU A 396 -7.48 -3.53 -8.78
C LEU A 396 -8.33 -2.25 -8.68
N PHE A 397 -8.51 -1.71 -7.47
CA PHE A 397 -9.27 -0.48 -7.26
C PHE A 397 -8.68 0.71 -8.00
N ASP A 398 -7.36 0.78 -8.17
CA ASP A 398 -6.71 1.86 -8.91
C ASP A 398 -7.26 1.98 -10.34
N TYR A 399 -7.65 0.87 -10.98
CA TYR A 399 -8.19 0.83 -12.35
C TYR A 399 -9.70 1.10 -12.45
N LEU A 400 -10.35 1.40 -11.31
CA LEU A 400 -11.79 1.67 -11.26
C LEU A 400 -12.06 3.17 -11.07
N ASP A 401 -12.59 3.82 -12.09
CA ASP A 401 -13.00 5.22 -12.10
C ASP A 401 -14.27 5.44 -11.26
N VAL A 402 -14.08 6.01 -10.07
CA VAL A 402 -15.15 6.46 -9.17
C VAL A 402 -14.90 7.91 -8.78
N ASP A 403 -15.93 8.56 -8.24
CA ASP A 403 -15.82 9.92 -7.73
C ASP A 403 -14.62 10.09 -6.77
N TYR A 404 -14.00 11.27 -6.79
CA TYR A 404 -12.79 11.60 -6.04
C TYR A 404 -12.86 11.17 -4.57
N TYR A 405 -13.96 11.48 -3.87
CA TYR A 405 -14.08 11.13 -2.45
C TYR A 405 -14.24 9.62 -2.25
N GLY A 406 -14.98 8.95 -3.13
CA GLY A 406 -15.10 7.49 -3.14
C GLY A 406 -13.75 6.82 -3.33
N LYS A 407 -12.95 7.32 -4.30
CA LYS A 407 -11.60 6.83 -4.57
C LYS A 407 -10.68 7.00 -3.38
N LYS A 408 -10.56 8.22 -2.84
CA LYS A 408 -9.69 8.53 -1.69
C LYS A 408 -10.08 7.72 -0.46
N SER A 409 -11.36 7.51 -0.22
CA SER A 409 -11.83 6.68 0.90
C SER A 409 -11.33 5.23 0.76
N SER A 410 -11.55 4.59 -0.39
CA SER A 410 -11.09 3.22 -0.65
C SER A 410 -9.56 3.10 -0.56
N MET A 411 -8.83 4.03 -1.20
CA MET A 411 -7.37 4.08 -1.15
C MET A 411 -6.83 4.33 0.26
N SER A 412 -7.54 5.10 1.10
CA SER A 412 -7.06 5.43 2.45
C SER A 412 -6.85 4.17 3.31
N SER A 413 -7.71 3.17 3.15
CA SER A 413 -7.64 1.92 3.90
C SER A 413 -6.46 1.04 3.45
N PHE A 414 -6.15 1.01 2.15
CA PHE A 414 -5.03 0.25 1.59
C PHE A 414 -3.68 0.98 1.72
N SER A 415 -3.65 2.29 1.53
CA SER A 415 -2.44 3.11 1.72
C SER A 415 -1.92 3.04 3.16
N ARG A 416 -2.79 2.79 4.16
CA ARG A 416 -2.39 2.49 5.53
C ARG A 416 -1.59 1.20 5.66
N ILE A 417 -1.94 0.18 4.86
CA ILE A 417 -1.17 -1.08 4.77
C ILE A 417 0.19 -0.78 4.12
N TYR A 418 0.20 -0.13 2.95
CA TYR A 418 1.42 0.23 2.22
C TYR A 418 2.41 1.05 3.06
N ASN A 419 1.90 1.99 3.86
CA ASN A 419 2.71 2.87 4.71
C ASN A 419 3.02 2.29 6.11
N SER A 420 2.56 1.07 6.40
CA SER A 420 2.88 0.41 7.66
C SER A 420 4.36 0.09 7.72
N LYS A 421 5.03 0.45 8.83
CA LYS A 421 6.46 0.10 9.07
C LYS A 421 6.71 -1.42 9.11
N LYS A 422 5.65 -2.23 9.19
CA LYS A 422 5.73 -3.70 9.22
C LYS A 422 5.63 -4.34 7.84
N VAL A 423 5.16 -3.57 6.86
CA VAL A 423 5.11 -3.98 5.47
C VAL A 423 6.46 -3.70 4.83
N ASN A 424 7.04 -4.72 4.22
CA ASN A 424 8.22 -4.59 3.39
C ASN A 424 7.79 -4.61 1.93
N ILE A 425 8.35 -3.68 1.16
CA ILE A 425 8.17 -3.61 -0.28
C ILE A 425 9.56 -3.73 -0.90
N ASN A 426 9.72 -4.73 -1.75
CA ASN A 426 10.99 -5.01 -2.41
C ASN A 426 10.83 -4.80 -3.91
N ILE A 427 11.80 -4.16 -4.55
CA ILE A 427 11.91 -4.17 -6.01
C ILE A 427 12.56 -5.50 -6.39
N GLU A 428 11.81 -6.36 -7.06
CA GLU A 428 12.25 -7.69 -7.46
C GLU A 428 12.98 -7.67 -8.81
N ALA A 429 12.50 -6.84 -9.76
CA ALA A 429 13.07 -6.76 -11.10
C ALA A 429 12.67 -5.48 -11.85
N ASN A 430 13.57 -4.96 -12.69
CA ASN A 430 13.20 -4.06 -13.80
C ASN A 430 12.70 -4.92 -14.98
N LEU A 431 11.53 -4.60 -15.56
CA LEU A 431 10.98 -5.35 -16.70
C LEU A 431 11.66 -5.03 -18.03
N VAL A 432 12.32 -3.87 -18.10
CA VAL A 432 12.98 -3.33 -19.30
C VAL A 432 14.31 -2.69 -18.90
N ALA A 433 15.13 -2.35 -19.89
CA ALA A 433 16.38 -1.63 -19.68
C ALA A 433 16.13 -0.19 -19.20
N ASP A 434 17.12 0.42 -18.55
CA ASP A 434 17.01 1.77 -17.97
C ASP A 434 16.78 2.87 -19.02
N ASP A 435 17.18 2.63 -20.27
CA ASP A 435 17.02 3.51 -21.42
C ASP A 435 15.75 3.19 -22.25
N TRP A 436 14.92 2.24 -21.79
CA TRP A 436 13.70 1.86 -22.50
C TRP A 436 12.73 3.02 -22.65
N THR A 437 12.08 3.07 -23.81
CA THR A 437 10.98 3.96 -24.14
C THR A 437 9.95 3.14 -24.93
N PRO A 438 8.63 3.34 -24.72
CA PRO A 438 7.61 2.70 -25.56
C PRO A 438 7.84 3.06 -27.04
N ASN A 439 7.46 2.17 -27.95
CA ASN A 439 7.58 2.38 -29.40
C ASN A 439 6.23 2.31 -30.13
N SER A 440 5.13 2.23 -29.38
CA SER A 440 3.76 2.32 -29.82
C SER A 440 2.95 3.11 -28.79
N ALA A 441 1.95 3.84 -29.26
CA ALA A 441 1.10 4.70 -28.42
C ALA A 441 -0.28 4.87 -29.07
N SER A 442 -1.29 5.16 -28.26
CA SER A 442 -2.56 5.70 -28.77
C SER A 442 -2.37 7.10 -29.37
N LYS A 443 -3.31 7.56 -30.19
CA LYS A 443 -3.28 8.92 -30.77
C LYS A 443 -3.16 9.96 -29.64
N ASN A 444 -2.21 10.89 -29.75
CA ASN A 444 -1.89 11.94 -28.77
C ASN A 444 -1.49 11.45 -27.36
N GLU A 445 -1.12 10.18 -27.21
CA GLU A 445 -0.74 9.64 -25.90
C GLU A 445 0.60 10.22 -25.40
N HIS A 446 1.62 10.18 -26.25
CA HIS A 446 2.95 10.77 -26.02
C HIS A 446 3.71 10.84 -27.37
N ASP A 447 4.83 11.59 -27.41
CA ASP A 447 5.67 11.76 -28.60
C ASP A 447 6.96 10.91 -28.58
N PHE A 448 7.01 9.91 -27.67
CA PHE A 448 8.17 9.02 -27.46
C PHE A 448 9.41 9.70 -26.87
N THR A 449 9.32 10.96 -26.46
CA THR A 449 10.35 11.55 -25.60
C THR A 449 10.17 11.08 -24.15
N ALA A 450 11.27 10.94 -23.40
CA ALA A 450 11.22 10.57 -21.99
C ALA A 450 10.31 11.50 -21.16
N LYS A 451 10.31 12.80 -21.52
CA LYS A 451 9.46 13.81 -20.89
C LYS A 451 7.98 13.56 -21.14
N SER A 452 7.55 13.37 -22.40
CA SER A 452 6.13 13.16 -22.69
C SER A 452 5.61 11.82 -22.14
N VAL A 453 6.45 10.78 -22.13
CA VAL A 453 6.13 9.49 -21.50
C VAL A 453 5.94 9.64 -19.99
N LYS A 454 6.82 10.39 -19.31
CA LYS A 454 6.69 10.70 -17.88
C LYS A 454 5.40 11.46 -17.59
N GLU A 455 5.13 12.54 -18.34
CA GLU A 455 3.88 13.33 -18.19
C GLU A 455 2.63 12.46 -18.39
N ARG A 456 2.68 11.50 -19.32
CA ARG A 456 1.58 10.58 -19.56
C ARG A 456 1.37 9.59 -18.41
N ILE A 457 2.44 9.05 -17.85
CA ILE A 457 2.39 8.17 -16.66
C ILE A 457 1.85 8.94 -15.46
N GLU A 458 2.30 10.18 -15.24
CA GLU A 458 1.80 11.05 -14.17
C GLU A 458 0.30 11.32 -14.31
N LYS A 459 -0.20 11.56 -15.54
CA LYS A 459 -1.65 11.69 -15.80
C LYS A 459 -2.42 10.41 -15.47
N ILE A 460 -1.90 9.23 -15.82
CA ILE A 460 -2.50 7.96 -15.42
C ILE A 460 -2.49 7.81 -13.90
N HIS A 461 -1.42 8.21 -13.21
CA HIS A 461 -1.40 8.20 -11.74
C HIS A 461 -2.46 9.14 -11.14
N SER A 462 -2.67 10.33 -11.71
CA SER A 462 -3.78 11.20 -11.30
C SER A 462 -5.15 10.54 -11.52
N TRP A 463 -5.32 9.81 -12.62
CA TRP A 463 -6.53 9.00 -12.85
C TRP A 463 -6.67 7.85 -11.82
N PHE A 464 -5.61 7.09 -11.54
CA PHE A 464 -5.58 6.09 -10.48
C PHE A 464 -5.87 6.69 -9.10
N ASN A 465 -5.57 7.97 -8.88
CA ASN A 465 -5.86 8.69 -7.65
C ASN A 465 -7.26 9.32 -7.60
N GLY A 466 -8.04 9.23 -8.68
CA GLY A 466 -9.37 9.83 -8.84
C GLY A 466 -9.37 11.34 -9.04
N GLU A 467 -8.22 11.94 -9.34
CA GLU A 467 -8.05 13.39 -9.55
C GLU A 467 -8.55 13.83 -10.93
N ILE A 468 -8.61 12.89 -11.88
CA ILE A 468 -9.14 13.10 -13.24
C ILE A 468 -10.12 11.96 -13.51
N SER A 469 -11.28 12.25 -14.09
CA SER A 469 -12.25 11.22 -14.47
C SER A 469 -11.84 10.49 -15.76
N THR A 470 -12.38 9.30 -16.00
CA THR A 470 -12.23 8.62 -17.30
C THR A 470 -12.66 9.52 -18.47
N THR A 471 -13.76 10.27 -18.31
CA THR A 471 -14.28 11.16 -19.36
C THR A 471 -13.29 12.28 -19.70
N ASP A 472 -12.72 12.94 -18.69
CA ASP A 472 -11.81 14.06 -18.90
C ASP A 472 -10.50 13.59 -19.54
N TYR A 473 -9.99 12.45 -19.07
CA TYR A 473 -8.80 11.81 -19.62
C TYR A 473 -8.96 11.47 -21.11
N LEU A 474 -10.07 10.82 -21.48
CA LEU A 474 -10.34 10.44 -22.87
C LEU A 474 -10.56 11.65 -23.77
N LYS A 475 -11.30 12.67 -23.29
CA LYS A 475 -11.49 13.91 -24.04
C LYS A 475 -10.18 14.59 -24.37
N GLU A 476 -9.23 14.59 -23.44
CA GLU A 476 -7.89 15.13 -23.67
C GLU A 476 -7.12 14.31 -24.70
N LEU A 477 -7.12 12.99 -24.55
CA LEU A 477 -6.44 12.08 -25.47
C LEU A 477 -6.96 12.20 -26.90
N HIS A 478 -8.26 12.36 -27.06
CA HIS A 478 -8.92 12.42 -28.37
C HIS A 478 -9.02 13.84 -28.95
N LYS A 479 -8.40 14.86 -28.33
CA LYS A 479 -8.36 16.22 -28.93
C LYS A 479 -7.74 16.18 -30.32
N GLU A 480 -8.42 16.80 -31.28
CA GLU A 480 -7.93 16.96 -32.66
C GLU A 480 -6.82 18.01 -32.78
#